data_AF-A0A1I5Z4H2-F1
#
_entry.id   AF-A0A1I5Z4H2-F1
#
_cell.length_a   1.000
_cell.length_b   1.000
_cell.length_c   1.000
_cell.angle_alpha   90.00
_cell.angle_beta   90.00
_cell.angle_gamma   90.00
#
_symmetry.space_group_name_H-M   'P 1'
#
loop_
_entity.id
_entity.type
_entity.pdbx_description
1 polymer ?
#
loop_
_entity_poly.entity_id
_entity_poly.type
_entity_poly.pdbx_seq_one_letter_code
_entity_poly.pdbx_strand_id
1 'polypeptide(L)'
;MATTCQNKPKRRLLPRMTVFAVISILLLVAIWYVRPEQLQVVLYKASLITIGAVLGYYIDRALFLVEARPHQCIGGIHIVGAWLRRALIVLACVLGMTLGL
;
A
#
# COMPACT_ATOMS: atom_id res chain seq x y z
N MET A 1 -33.53 -12.44 -6.26
CA MET A 1 -33.00 -12.41 -4.88
C MET A 1 -31.94 -11.32 -4.84
N ALA A 2 -32.36 -10.10 -4.52
CA ALA A 2 -31.54 -8.90 -4.67
C ALA A 2 -30.69 -8.68 -3.41
N THR A 3 -29.38 -8.80 -3.52
CA THR A 3 -28.42 -8.46 -2.46
C THR A 3 -28.16 -6.95 -2.50
N THR A 4 -28.96 -6.19 -1.75
CA THR A 4 -28.76 -4.75 -1.53
C THR A 4 -27.49 -4.52 -0.71
N CYS A 5 -26.49 -3.92 -1.35
CA CYS A 5 -25.22 -3.61 -0.73
C CYS A 5 -25.06 -2.09 -0.61
N GLN A 6 -25.59 -1.52 0.48
CA GLN A 6 -25.38 -0.12 0.84
C GLN A 6 -24.97 -0.02 2.30
N ASN A 7 -23.71 0.37 2.52
CA ASN A 7 -23.30 1.00 3.77
C ASN A 7 -22.16 1.98 3.48
N LYS A 8 -22.47 3.29 3.50
CA LYS A 8 -21.49 4.37 3.31
C LYS A 8 -20.58 4.41 4.55
N PRO A 9 -19.27 4.12 4.43
CA PRO A 9 -18.39 4.16 5.59
C PRO A 9 -18.22 5.59 6.10
N LYS A 10 -18.38 5.76 7.42
CA LYS A 10 -18.09 6.99 8.17
C LYS A 10 -16.63 7.38 7.91
N ARG A 11 -16.40 8.46 7.14
CA ARG A 11 -15.06 8.95 6.80
C ARG A 11 -14.35 9.35 8.09
N ARG A 12 -13.36 8.57 8.52
CA ARG A 12 -12.43 9.02 9.56
C ARG A 12 -11.61 10.16 8.96
N LEU A 13 -11.77 11.36 9.53
CA LEU A 13 -11.20 12.61 9.00
C LEU A 13 -9.68 12.70 9.21
N LEU A 14 -9.13 11.88 10.10
CA LEU A 14 -7.70 11.84 10.40
C LEU A 14 -7.14 10.50 9.92
N PRO A 15 -6.39 10.49 8.80
CA PRO A 15 -5.70 9.29 8.35
C PRO A 15 -4.65 8.95 9.39
N ARG A 16 -4.80 7.82 10.10
CA ARG A 16 -3.81 7.30 11.08
C ARG A 16 -2.38 7.27 10.52
N MET A 17 -2.24 7.25 9.19
CA MET A 17 -0.96 7.24 8.48
C MET A 17 -0.22 8.57 8.47
N THR A 18 -0.87 9.71 8.81
CA THR A 18 -0.17 11.01 8.87
C THR A 18 0.87 11.06 9.99
N VAL A 19 0.58 10.43 11.14
CA VAL A 19 1.52 10.35 12.26
C VAL A 19 2.79 9.59 11.86
N PHE A 20 2.65 8.45 11.18
CA PHE A 20 3.78 7.70 10.67
C PHE A 20 4.55 8.44 9.57
N ALA A 21 3.84 9.17 8.69
CA ALA A 21 4.49 9.99 7.67
C ALA A 21 5.37 11.10 8.28
N VAL A 22 4.88 11.78 9.34
CA VAL A 22 5.67 12.79 10.07
C VAL A 22 6.92 12.18 10.70
N ILE A 23 6.79 11.00 11.33
CA ILE A 23 7.93 10.29 11.93
C ILE A 23 8.96 9.91 10.86
N SER A 24 8.54 9.39 9.69
CA SER A 24 9.44 9.05 8.60
C SER A 24 10.18 10.28 8.03
N ILE A 25 9.51 11.43 7.92
CA ILE A 25 10.14 12.69 7.47
C ILE A 25 11.19 13.15 8.48
N LEU A 26 10.88 13.12 9.78
CA LEU A 26 11.85 13.46 10.83
C LEU A 26 13.09 12.55 10.79
N LEU A 27 12.89 11.24 10.58
CA LEU A 27 14.01 10.29 10.45
C LEU A 27 14.87 10.59 9.21
N LEU A 28 14.26 10.95 8.08
CA LEU A 28 14.98 11.36 6.87
C LEU A 28 15.85 12.61 7.10
N VAL A 29 15.32 13.60 7.83
CA VAL A 29 16.06 14.81 8.21
C VAL A 29 17.22 14.48 9.15
N ALA A 30 17.04 13.55 10.09
CA ALA A 30 18.12 13.08 10.95
C ALA A 30 19.23 12.37 10.15
N ILE A 31 18.88 11.56 9.15
CA ILE A 31 19.86 10.89 8.26
C ILE A 31 20.65 11.94 7.46
N TRP A 32 19.97 12.96 6.93
CA TRP A 32 20.62 14.06 6.20
C TRP A 32 21.66 14.79 7.05
N TYR A 33 21.38 14.98 8.35
CA TYR A 33 22.30 15.64 9.28
C TYR A 33 23.52 14.77 9.64
N VAL A 34 23.35 13.45 9.79
CA VAL A 34 24.43 12.56 10.28
C VAL A 34 25.37 12.10 9.16
N ARG A 35 24.84 11.73 7.97
CA ARG A 35 25.63 11.25 6.82
C ARG A 35 25.00 11.66 5.48
N PRO A 36 25.32 12.86 4.95
CA PRO A 36 24.71 13.36 3.72
C PRO A 36 25.09 12.52 2.47
N GLU A 37 26.24 11.84 2.51
CA GLU A 37 26.70 10.96 1.42
C GLU A 37 25.77 9.76 1.18
N GLN A 38 25.08 9.28 2.22
CA GLN A 38 24.18 8.13 2.13
C GLN A 38 22.77 8.51 1.63
N LEU A 39 22.48 9.81 1.47
CA LEU A 39 21.16 10.29 1.09
C LEU A 39 20.73 9.77 -0.29
N GLN A 40 21.66 9.71 -1.24
CA GLN A 40 21.38 9.20 -2.60
C GLN A 40 20.94 7.72 -2.57
N VAL A 41 21.58 6.88 -1.75
CA VAL A 41 21.25 5.45 -1.64
C VAL A 41 19.89 5.24 -0.97
N VAL A 42 19.58 6.04 0.05
CA VAL A 42 18.28 5.97 0.75
C VAL A 42 17.15 6.45 -0.16
N LEU A 43 17.34 7.56 -0.88
CA LEU A 43 16.37 8.07 -1.84
C LEU A 43 16.12 7.08 -2.98
N TYR A 44 17.17 6.42 -3.47
CA TYR A 44 17.06 5.37 -4.47
C TYR A 44 16.24 4.16 -3.97
N LYS A 45 16.51 3.67 -2.75
CA LYS A 45 15.71 2.58 -2.15
C LYS A 45 14.25 2.99 -1.92
N ALA A 46 14.02 4.22 -1.47
CA ALA A 46 12.67 4.75 -1.24
C ALA A 46 11.88 4.92 -2.55
N SER A 47 12.54 5.36 -3.63
CA SER A 47 11.90 5.49 -4.94
C SER A 47 11.50 4.13 -5.51
N LEU A 48 12.35 3.10 -5.37
CA LEU A 48 12.03 1.73 -5.79
C LEU A 48 10.80 1.18 -5.06
N ILE A 49 10.74 1.36 -3.74
CA ILE A 49 9.60 0.89 -2.93
C ILE A 49 8.31 1.63 -3.32
N THR A 50 8.38 2.95 -3.52
CA THR A 50 7.19 3.73 -3.91
C THR A 50 6.69 3.36 -5.30
N ILE A 51 7.60 3.17 -6.27
CA ILE A 51 7.24 2.69 -7.61
C ILE A 51 6.66 1.28 -7.54
N GLY A 52 7.27 0.36 -6.80
CA GLY A 52 6.76 -1.00 -6.61
C GLY A 52 5.37 -1.05 -5.97
N ALA A 53 5.11 -0.18 -4.99
CA ALA A 53 3.79 -0.05 -4.37
C ALA A 53 2.74 0.51 -5.34
N VAL A 54 3.09 1.51 -6.15
CA VAL A 54 2.20 2.05 -7.18
C VAL A 54 1.93 1.01 -8.26
N LEU A 55 2.92 0.25 -8.71
CA LEU A 55 2.77 -0.83 -9.69
C LEU A 55 1.85 -1.95 -9.17
N GLY A 56 2.10 -2.48 -7.97
CA GLY A 56 1.19 -3.43 -7.31
C GLY A 56 -0.22 -2.87 -7.15
N TYR A 57 -0.30 -1.56 -6.90
CA TYR A 57 -1.44 -0.66 -7.08
C TYR A 57 -2.29 -0.93 -8.31
N TYR A 58 -1.67 -0.62 -9.43
CA TYR A 58 -2.26 -0.71 -10.76
C TYR A 58 -2.60 -2.15 -11.12
N ILE A 59 -1.77 -3.13 -10.73
CA ILE A 59 -2.01 -4.55 -10.97
C ILE A 59 -3.24 -5.05 -10.18
N ASP A 60 -3.39 -4.70 -8.90
CA ASP A 60 -4.59 -5.03 -8.10
C ASP A 60 -5.86 -4.47 -8.76
N ARG A 61 -5.78 -3.27 -9.34
CA ARG A 61 -6.91 -2.64 -10.04
C ARG A 61 -7.17 -3.21 -11.43
N ALA A 62 -6.15 -3.65 -12.16
CA ALA A 62 -6.29 -4.20 -13.51
C ALA A 62 -6.80 -5.64 -13.51
N LEU A 63 -6.39 -6.44 -12.52
CA LEU A 63 -6.84 -7.84 -12.36
C LEU A 63 -8.30 -7.96 -11.89
N PHE A 64 -8.83 -6.94 -11.20
CA PHE A 64 -10.19 -6.99 -10.64
C PHE A 64 -11.02 -5.79 -11.09
N LEU A 65 -11.82 -5.98 -12.14
CA LEU A 65 -12.92 -5.09 -12.50
C LEU A 65 -13.99 -5.09 -11.39
N VAL A 66 -14.80 -4.03 -11.36
CA VAL A 66 -15.66 -3.50 -10.27
C VAL A 66 -16.48 -4.54 -9.43
N GLU A 67 -16.68 -5.77 -9.89
CA GLU A 67 -17.59 -6.76 -9.26
C GLU A 67 -17.04 -7.58 -8.09
N ALA A 68 -15.76 -7.45 -7.74
CA ALA A 68 -15.17 -8.16 -6.60
C ALA A 68 -14.88 -7.25 -5.39
N ARG A 69 -15.67 -6.18 -5.18
CA ARG A 69 -15.40 -5.27 -4.06
C ARG A 69 -15.86 -5.85 -2.71
N PRO A 70 -14.95 -6.13 -1.76
CA PRO A 70 -15.24 -6.85 -0.50
C PRO A 70 -16.21 -6.14 0.45
N HIS A 71 -16.54 -4.87 0.21
CA HIS A 71 -17.56 -4.15 0.97
C HIS A 71 -19.02 -4.51 0.60
N GLN A 72 -19.24 -5.34 -0.43
CA GLN A 72 -20.58 -5.75 -0.89
C GLN A 72 -20.88 -7.25 -0.69
N CYS A 73 -19.90 -8.10 -0.33
CA CYS A 73 -20.13 -9.52 -0.09
C CYS A 73 -19.84 -9.88 1.38
N ILE A 74 -20.89 -10.14 2.15
CA ILE A 74 -20.85 -10.49 3.58
C ILE A 74 -20.51 -11.98 3.71
N GLY A 75 -19.23 -12.31 3.55
CA GLY A 75 -18.69 -13.64 3.86
C GLY A 75 -17.28 -13.49 4.39
N GLY A 76 -17.03 -13.86 5.65
CA GLY A 76 -15.75 -13.62 6.34
C GLY A 76 -14.53 -14.16 5.56
N ILE A 77 -14.69 -15.29 4.89
CA ILE A 77 -13.65 -15.93 4.07
C ILE A 77 -13.27 -15.08 2.85
N HIS A 78 -14.23 -14.42 2.19
CA HIS A 78 -13.97 -13.54 1.03
C HIS A 78 -13.27 -12.23 1.42
N ILE A 79 -13.58 -11.71 2.61
CA ILE A 79 -12.90 -10.52 3.13
C ILE A 79 -11.43 -10.87 3.36
N VAL A 80 -11.13 -11.94 4.09
CA VAL A 80 -9.75 -12.38 4.38
C VAL A 80 -8.98 -12.66 3.08
N GLY A 81 -9.60 -13.32 2.10
CA GLY A 81 -9.00 -13.57 0.79
C GLY A 81 -8.63 -12.28 0.03
N ALA A 82 -9.45 -11.23 0.14
CA ALA A 82 -9.16 -9.94 -0.49
C ALA A 82 -7.98 -9.19 0.18
N TRP A 83 -7.85 -9.28 1.51
CA TRP A 83 -6.72 -8.69 2.25
C TRP A 83 -5.41 -9.42 1.95
N LEU A 84 -5.44 -10.76 1.95
CA LEU A 84 -4.26 -11.59 1.68
C LEU A 84 -3.75 -11.38 0.25
N ARG A 85 -4.64 -11.30 -0.73
CA ARG A 85 -4.28 -11.04 -2.12
C ARG A 85 -3.58 -9.70 -2.33
N ARG A 86 -4.10 -8.63 -1.72
CA ARG A 86 -3.47 -7.30 -1.78
C ARG A 86 -2.09 -7.29 -1.14
N ALA A 87 -1.94 -7.96 0.00
CA ALA A 87 -0.66 -8.11 0.66
C ALA A 87 0.34 -8.87 -0.22
N LEU A 88 -0.08 -9.97 -0.86
CA LEU A 88 0.79 -10.80 -1.71
C LEU A 88 1.24 -10.10 -3.00
N ILE A 89 0.36 -9.36 -3.69
CA ILE A 89 0.73 -8.62 -4.90
C ILE A 89 1.76 -7.51 -4.58
N VAL A 90 1.54 -6.77 -3.49
CA VAL A 90 2.48 -5.74 -3.03
C VAL A 90 3.79 -6.37 -2.58
N LEU A 91 3.75 -7.48 -1.84
CA LEU A 91 4.94 -8.22 -1.41
C LEU A 91 5.76 -8.70 -2.61
N ALA A 92 5.12 -9.31 -3.62
CA ALA A 92 5.80 -9.81 -4.81
C ALA A 92 6.45 -8.68 -5.63
N CYS A 93 5.76 -7.55 -5.80
CA CYS A 93 6.32 -6.37 -6.48
C CYS A 93 7.53 -5.79 -5.73
N VAL A 94 7.43 -5.65 -4.40
CA VAL A 94 8.53 -5.13 -3.58
C VAL A 94 9.72 -6.07 -3.63
N LEU A 95 9.51 -7.39 -3.45
CA LEU A 95 10.57 -8.39 -3.55
C LEU A 95 11.24 -8.39 -4.93
N GLY A 96 10.45 -8.34 -6.01
CA GLY A 96 10.98 -8.29 -7.38
C GLY A 96 11.86 -7.06 -7.64
N MET A 97 11.43 -5.87 -7.18
CA MET A 97 12.22 -4.64 -7.29
C MET A 97 13.48 -4.66 -6.41
N THR A 98 13.47 -5.38 -5.28
CA THR A 98 14.62 -5.46 -4.38
C THR A 98 15.62 -6.58 -4.69
N LEU A 99 15.21 -7.63 -5.42
CA LEU A 99 16.05 -8.78 -5.77
C LEU A 99 16.60 -8.70 -7.21
N GLY A 100 15.95 -7.95 -8.10
CA GLY A 100 16.39 -7.75 -9.49
C GLY A 100 17.48 -6.68 -9.68
N LEU A 101 18.04 -6.16 -8.58
CA LEU A 101 19.08 -5.13 -8.49
C LEU A 101 20.18 -5.61 -7.54
#